data_AF-A0AAD6HWC2-F1
#
_entry.id   AF-A0AAD6HWC2-F1
#
_cell.length_a   1.000
_cell.length_b   1.000
_cell.length_c   1.000
_cell.angle_alpha   90.00
_cell.angle_beta   90.00
_cell.angle_gamma   90.00
#
_symmetry.space_group_name_H-M   'P 1'
#
loop_
_entity.id
_entity.type
_entity.pdbx_description
1 polymer ?
#
loop_
_entity_poly.entity_id
_entity_poly.type
_entity_poly.pdbx_seq_one_letter_code
_entity_poly.pdbx_strand_id
1 'polypeptide(L)'
;MASQLTIGLPKIYASKGTKCVPPTNDFLAGTWHVTHSTLPMWKDKRNVNITYTILSADSSGVVKIDDLVSYQGVNSEKVKTVQGIDTPSPGTSSSLH
;
A
#
# COMPACT_ATOMS: atom_id res chain seq x y z
N MET A 1 -25.28 -0.22 13.87
CA MET A 1 -24.09 -0.02 14.74
C MET A 1 -23.16 -1.20 14.48
N ALA A 2 -22.14 -1.05 13.62
CA ALA A 2 -21.17 -2.13 13.39
C ALA A 2 -20.10 -2.06 14.49
N SER A 3 -19.82 -3.18 15.16
CA SER A 3 -18.75 -3.28 16.14
C SER A 3 -17.40 -3.26 15.45
N GLN A 4 -16.44 -2.56 16.03
CA GLN A 4 -15.08 -2.43 15.50
C GLN A 4 -14.29 -3.72 15.74
N LEU A 5 -13.87 -4.38 14.66
CA LEU A 5 -13.04 -5.58 14.74
C LEU A 5 -11.64 -5.17 15.24
N THR A 6 -11.29 -5.58 16.45
CA THR A 6 -9.97 -5.31 17.02
C THR A 6 -9.11 -6.57 16.88
N ILE A 7 -8.09 -6.52 16.02
CA ILE A 7 -7.09 -7.59 15.91
C ILE A 7 -6.06 -7.37 17.02
N GLY A 8 -6.27 -8.04 18.15
CA GLY A 8 -5.32 -8.10 19.25
C GLY A 8 -4.38 -9.30 19.15
N LEU A 9 -3.33 -9.31 19.98
CA LEU A 9 -2.51 -10.51 20.18
C LEU A 9 -3.37 -11.66 20.71
N PRO A 10 -3.06 -12.93 20.36
CA PRO A 10 -3.69 -14.06 21.01
C PRO A 10 -3.58 -13.94 22.53
N LYS A 11 -4.64 -14.29 23.26
CA LYS A 11 -4.78 -14.08 24.72
C LYS A 11 -3.56 -14.54 25.53
N ILE A 12 -2.93 -15.64 25.10
CA ILE A 12 -1.73 -16.22 25.72
C ILE A 12 -0.47 -15.34 25.62
N TYR A 13 -0.44 -14.39 24.68
CA TYR A 13 0.68 -13.45 24.46
C TYR A 13 0.33 -12.02 24.87
N ALA A 14 -0.91 -11.75 25.31
CA ALA A 14 -1.39 -10.40 25.60
C ALA A 14 -0.60 -9.67 26.70
N SER A 15 0.03 -10.41 27.62
CA SER A 15 0.83 -9.84 28.72
C SER A 15 2.32 -9.64 28.38
N LYS A 16 2.79 -10.17 27.25
CA LYS A 16 4.23 -10.16 26.88
C LYS A 16 4.52 -9.53 25.52
N GLY A 17 3.53 -9.40 24.65
CA GLY A 17 3.75 -8.84 23.31
C GLY A 17 3.56 -7.33 23.26
N THR A 18 4.40 -6.67 22.46
CA THR A 18 4.20 -5.27 22.09
C THR A 18 2.91 -5.15 21.28
N LYS A 19 2.13 -4.08 21.51
CA LYS A 19 0.95 -3.78 20.69
C LYS A 19 1.37 -3.74 19.20
N CYS A 20 0.58 -4.38 18.33
CA CYS A 20 0.79 -4.31 16.90
C CYS A 20 0.49 -2.88 16.42
N VAL A 21 1.54 -2.08 16.24
CA VAL A 21 1.42 -0.72 15.70
C VAL A 21 1.51 -0.82 14.18
N PRO A 22 0.52 -0.32 13.42
CA PRO A 22 0.61 -0.31 11.97
C PRO A 22 1.80 0.56 11.54
N PRO A 23 2.50 0.20 10.44
CA PRO A 23 3.58 1.03 9.92
C PRO A 23 3.03 2.39 9.48
N THR A 24 3.91 3.41 9.50
CA THR A 24 3.60 4.72 8.91
C THR A 24 3.59 4.62 7.38
N ASN A 25 2.98 5.60 6.71
CA ASN A 25 2.90 5.60 5.24
C ASN A 25 4.29 5.59 4.57
N ASP A 26 5.30 6.20 5.20
CA ASP A 26 6.68 6.23 4.68
C ASP A 26 7.29 4.83 4.51
N PHE A 27 6.77 3.82 5.23
CA PHE A 27 7.17 2.43 5.03
C PHE A 27 6.90 1.93 3.60
N LEU A 28 5.83 2.43 2.97
CA LEU A 28 5.47 2.02 1.61
C LEU A 28 6.32 2.72 0.55
N ALA A 29 6.93 3.86 0.88
CA ALA A 29 7.60 4.71 -0.08
C ALA A 29 8.76 3.99 -0.80
N GLY A 30 8.90 4.26 -2.10
CA GLY A 30 9.93 3.67 -2.95
C GLY A 30 9.39 2.63 -3.92
N THR A 31 10.31 1.92 -4.56
CA THR A 31 10.00 0.98 -5.65
C THR A 31 9.96 -0.46 -5.17
N TRP A 32 8.83 -1.11 -5.40
CA TRP A 32 8.57 -2.51 -5.10
C TRP A 32 8.54 -3.33 -6.38
N HIS A 33 9.18 -4.51 -6.34
CA HIS A 33 9.21 -5.43 -7.47
C HIS A 33 8.13 -6.51 -7.32
N VAL A 34 7.27 -6.64 -8.31
CA VAL A 34 6.25 -7.69 -8.33
C VAL A 34 6.91 -9.01 -8.72
N THR A 35 6.97 -9.95 -7.77
CA THR A 35 7.54 -11.28 -8.02
C THR A 35 6.50 -12.26 -8.53
N HIS A 36 5.29 -12.20 -8.00
CA HIS A 36 4.17 -13.08 -8.35
C HIS A 36 2.88 -12.26 -8.38
N SER A 37 2.02 -12.54 -9.36
CA SER A 37 0.69 -11.94 -9.45
C SER A 37 -0.29 -12.94 -10.05
N THR A 38 -1.52 -12.94 -9.54
CA THR A 38 -2.64 -13.71 -10.09
C THR A 38 -3.43 -12.92 -11.15
N LEU A 39 -3.12 -11.64 -11.36
CA LEU A 39 -3.83 -10.80 -12.31
C LEU A 39 -3.43 -11.16 -13.75
N PRO A 40 -4.38 -11.59 -14.61
CA PRO A 40 -4.06 -12.06 -15.96
C PRO A 40 -3.34 -11.03 -16.84
N MET A 41 -3.55 -9.72 -16.60
CA MET A 41 -2.95 -8.63 -17.38
C MET A 41 -1.41 -8.62 -17.32
N TRP A 42 -0.82 -9.17 -16.26
CA TRP A 42 0.63 -9.23 -16.05
C TRP A 42 1.28 -10.49 -16.64
N LYS A 43 0.49 -11.46 -17.12
CA LYS A 43 0.99 -12.76 -17.61
C LYS A 43 2.07 -12.63 -18.68
N ASP A 44 1.87 -11.71 -19.63
CA ASP A 44 2.82 -11.46 -20.73
C ASP A 44 3.65 -10.18 -20.51
N LYS A 45 3.94 -9.84 -19.25
CA LYS A 45 4.74 -8.67 -18.84
C LYS A 45 5.90 -9.11 -17.95
N ARG A 46 6.96 -8.30 -17.94
CA ARG A 46 8.15 -8.50 -17.10
C ARG A 46 8.58 -7.18 -16.45
N ASN A 47 9.46 -7.29 -15.46
CA ASN A 47 10.02 -6.14 -14.73
C ASN A 47 8.91 -5.20 -14.22
N VAL A 48 7.83 -5.79 -13.68
CA VAL A 48 6.70 -5.05 -13.15
C VAL A 48 7.12 -4.46 -11.81
N ASN A 49 7.20 -3.14 -11.74
CA ASN A 49 7.61 -2.40 -10.55
C ASN A 49 6.54 -1.39 -10.20
N ILE A 50 6.24 -1.25 -8.91
CA ILE A 50 5.30 -0.25 -8.39
C ILE A 50 6.11 0.74 -7.56
N THR A 51 6.07 2.02 -7.91
CA THR A 51 6.73 3.07 -7.14
C THR A 51 5.68 3.85 -6.38
N TYR A 52 5.76 3.83 -5.05
CA TYR A 52 4.89 4.60 -4.17
C TYR A 52 5.58 5.90 -3.77
N THR A 53 4.93 7.02 -4.04
CA THR A 53 5.39 8.35 -3.63
C THR A 53 4.36 9.00 -2.72
N ILE A 54 4.78 9.35 -1.51
CA ILE A 54 3.93 10.07 -0.56
C ILE A 54 3.78 11.51 -1.03
N LEU A 55 2.54 11.94 -1.27
CA LEU A 55 2.23 13.30 -1.69
C LEU A 55 2.03 14.21 -0.46
N SER A 56 2.25 15.50 -0.64
CA SER A 56 1.93 16.49 0.39
C SER A 56 0.44 16.45 0.75
N ALA A 57 0.13 16.67 2.02
CA ALA A 57 -1.24 16.77 2.48
C ALA A 57 -1.99 17.88 1.72
N ASP A 58 -3.21 17.59 1.28
CA ASP A 58 -4.05 18.59 0.64
C ASP A 58 -4.61 19.62 1.63
N SER A 59 -5.40 20.58 1.15
CA SER A 59 -6.00 21.62 1.99
C SER A 59 -6.89 21.08 3.12
N SER A 60 -7.32 19.81 3.02
CA SER A 60 -8.12 19.12 4.02
C SER A 60 -7.26 18.28 4.98
N GLY A 61 -5.93 18.34 4.85
CA GLY A 61 -4.98 17.57 5.66
C GLY A 61 -4.83 16.12 5.22
N VAL A 62 -5.39 15.72 4.07
CA VAL A 62 -5.38 14.33 3.61
C VAL A 62 -4.09 14.05 2.84
N VAL A 63 -3.32 13.07 3.34
CA VAL A 63 -2.13 12.54 2.64
C VAL A 63 -2.59 11.52 1.60
N LYS A 64 -2.15 11.71 0.36
CA LYS A 64 -2.39 10.79 -0.77
C LYS A 64 -1.10 10.10 -1.16
N ILE A 65 -1.22 8.96 -1.84
CA ILE A 65 -0.07 8.20 -2.34
C ILE A 65 -0.19 8.11 -3.86
N ASP A 66 0.86 8.51 -4.57
CA ASP A 66 0.99 8.28 -6.01
C ASP A 66 1.55 6.87 -6.24
N ASP A 67 0.80 6.06 -6.98
CA ASP A 67 1.16 4.74 -7.49
C ASP A 67 1.60 4.91 -8.94
N LEU A 68 2.89 4.66 -9.21
CA LEU A 68 3.41 4.51 -10.56
C LEU A 68 3.82 3.06 -10.82
N VAL A 69 2.97 2.33 -11.54
CA VAL A 69 3.32 1.02 -12.09
C VAL A 69 4.11 1.19 -13.38
N SER A 70 5.26 0.53 -13.47
CA SER A 70 6.07 0.44 -14.69
C SER A 70 6.29 -1.02 -15.07
N TYR A 71 6.31 -1.31 -16.37
CA TYR A 71 6.48 -2.67 -16.86
C TYR A 71 6.93 -2.71 -18.32
N GLN A 72 7.37 -3.88 -18.77
CA GLN A 72 7.73 -4.16 -20.15
C GLN A 72 6.94 -5.35 -20.70
N GLY A 73 6.75 -5.42 -22.02
CA GLY A 73 6.36 -6.67 -22.66
C GLY A 73 7.50 -7.69 -22.58
N VAL A 74 7.21 -8.98 -22.51
CA VAL A 74 8.25 -10.03 -22.42
C VAL A 74 9.28 -9.92 -23.55
N ASN A 75 8.81 -9.59 -24.76
CA ASN A 75 9.65 -9.45 -25.95
C ASN A 75 9.87 -7.98 -26.38
N SER A 76 9.75 -7.03 -25.46
CA SER A 76 9.90 -5.60 -25.76
C SER A 76 10.73 -4.89 -24.71
N GLU A 77 11.61 -4.01 -25.16
CA GLU A 77 12.37 -3.13 -24.27
C GLU A 77 11.60 -1.85 -23.89
N LYS A 78 10.49 -1.58 -24.58
CA LYS A 78 9.68 -0.39 -24.32
C LYS A 78 9.02 -0.49 -22.95
N VAL A 79 9.37 0.43 -22.07
CA VAL A 79 8.73 0.62 -20.78
C VAL A 79 7.38 1.30 -20.97
N LYS A 80 6.35 0.75 -20.31
CA LYS A 80 5.02 1.33 -20.20
C LYS A 80 4.74 1.66 -18.75
N THR A 81 3.90 2.66 -18.53
CA THR A 81 3.50 3.11 -17.20
C THR A 81 1.99 3.21 -17.05
N VAL A 82 1.52 3.03 -15.82
CA VAL A 82 0.16 3.31 -15.36
C VAL A 82 0.29 4.08 -14.06
N GLN A 83 -0.41 5.21 -13.96
CA GLN A 83 -0.37 6.08 -12.79
C GLN A 83 -1.73 6.11 -12.11
N GLY A 84 -1.75 5.99 -10.79
CA GLY A 84 -2.92 6.05 -9.93
C GLY A 84 -2.66 6.89 -8.68
N ILE A 85 -3.72 7.42 -8.07
CA ILE A 85 -3.64 8.16 -6.80
C ILE A 85 -4.50 7.46 -5.76
N ASP A 86 -3.86 6.89 -4.75
CA ASP A 86 -4.54 6.29 -3.61
C ASP A 86 -4.95 7.39 -2.62
N THR A 87 -6.25 7.43 -2.33
CA THR A 87 -6.84 8.34 -1.36
C THR A 87 -7.37 7.53 -0.19
N PRO A 88 -7.03 7.87 1.07
CA PRO A 88 -7.55 7.17 2.23
C PRO A 88 -9.08 7.25 2.28
N SER A 89 -9.72 6.16 2.73
CA SER A 89 -11.16 6.15 2.88
C SER A 89 -11.60 7.19 3.93
N PRO A 90 -12.73 7.88 3.73
CA PRO A 90 -13.31 8.73 4.77
C PRO A 90 -13.82 7.83 5.91
N GLY A 91 -13.00 7.58 6.93
CA GLY A 91 -13.37 6.59 7.95
C GLY A 91 -12.39 6.39 9.09
N THR A 92 -12.54 7.25 10.11
CA THR A 92 -12.06 7.15 11.50
C THR A 92 -10.56 7.30 11.71
N SER A 93 -10.15 8.50 12.14
CA SER A 93 -8.95 8.72 12.92
C SER A 93 -8.87 7.65 14.01
N SER A 94 -7.97 6.69 13.85
CA SER A 94 -7.55 5.80 14.94
C SER A 94 -6.78 6.65 15.93
N SER A 95 -7.53 7.41 16.75
CA SER A 95 -7.01 8.08 17.92
C SER A 95 -6.46 7.00 18.85
N LEU A 96 -5.13 6.86 18.85
CA LEU A 96 -4.40 6.12 19.86
C LEU A 96 -4.63 6.83 21.20
N HIS A 97 -5.52 6.30 22.03
CA HIS A 97 -5.51 6.48 23.48
C HIS A 97 -5.46 5.10 24.13
#